data_AF-A0A7Y5HHQ1-F1
#
_entry.id   AF-A0A7Y5HHQ1-F1
#
_cell.length_a   1.000
_cell.length_b   1.000
_cell.length_c   1.000
_cell.angle_alpha   90.00
_cell.angle_beta   90.00
_cell.angle_gamma   90.00
#
_symmetry.space_group_name_H-M   'P 1'
#
loop_
_entity.id
_entity.type
_entity.pdbx_description
1 polymer ?
#
loop_
_entity_poly.entity_id
_entity_poly.type
_entity_poly.pdbx_seq_one_letter_code
_entity_poly.pdbx_strand_id
1 'polypeptide(L)'
;MQGLLRTLAGNPLLLLLAVAAVGYALGKATRLGLAAVLFTGLAFGALDPSLRLPEEAYLSGLALFVYALGLSYGPSFFASLRRRGMRDTGLVLGVLALVTLVTAAAARLLGVSRDVVRYRLRGARGGSEVGE
;
A
#
# COMPACT_ATOMS: atom_id res chain seq x y z
N MET A 1 2.90 -28.85 -14.63
CA MET A 1 2.59 -27.50 -14.10
C MET A 1 1.19 -27.39 -13.49
N GLN A 2 0.12 -27.91 -14.13
CA GLN A 2 -1.26 -27.72 -13.67
C GLN A 2 -1.64 -28.47 -12.37
N GLY A 3 -1.01 -29.63 -12.10
CA GLY A 3 -1.22 -30.37 -10.86
C GLY A 3 -0.76 -29.62 -9.60
N LEU A 4 0.40 -28.97 -9.67
CA LEU A 4 0.96 -28.19 -8.55
C LEU A 4 0.08 -26.98 -8.20
N LEU A 5 -0.44 -26.30 -9.21
CA LEU A 5 -1.36 -25.17 -9.03
C LEU A 5 -2.68 -25.60 -8.39
N ARG A 6 -3.22 -26.79 -8.72
CA ARG A 6 -4.39 -27.35 -8.06
C ARG A 6 -4.15 -27.68 -6.59
N THR A 7 -2.97 -28.19 -6.23
CA THR A 7 -2.64 -28.49 -4.83
C THR A 7 -2.45 -27.22 -3.99
N LEU A 8 -1.86 -26.17 -4.59
CA LEU A 8 -1.72 -24.85 -3.96
C LEU A 8 -3.07 -24.12 -3.81
N ALA A 9 -3.93 -24.21 -4.82
CA ALA A 9 -5.28 -23.64 -4.77
C ALA A 9 -6.20 -24.39 -3.78
N GLY A 10 -6.03 -25.70 -3.64
CA GLY A 10 -6.77 -26.51 -2.67
C GLY A 10 -6.34 -26.32 -1.22
N ASN A 11 -5.15 -25.75 -0.97
CA ASN A 11 -4.59 -25.57 0.38
C ASN A 11 -3.99 -24.16 0.54
N PRO A 12 -4.81 -23.15 0.88
CA PRO A 12 -4.38 -21.75 0.98
C PRO A 12 -3.28 -21.51 2.01
N LEU A 13 -3.16 -22.36 3.04
CA LEU A 13 -2.05 -22.31 4.01
C LEU A 13 -0.70 -22.64 3.35
N LEU A 14 -0.65 -23.64 2.47
CA LEU A 14 0.57 -24.01 1.75
C LEU A 14 0.99 -22.89 0.78
N LEU A 15 0.02 -22.26 0.12
CA LEU A 15 0.26 -21.10 -0.74
C LEU A 15 0.84 -19.94 0.07
N LEU A 16 0.25 -19.62 1.22
CA LEU A 16 0.71 -18.53 2.10
C LEU A 16 2.12 -18.81 2.62
N LEU A 17 2.41 -20.04 3.06
CA LEU A 17 3.73 -20.44 3.53
C LEU A 17 4.79 -20.39 2.41
N ALA A 18 4.43 -20.83 1.20
CA ALA A 18 5.33 -20.78 0.05
C ALA A 18 5.66 -19.34 -0.37
N VAL A 19 4.64 -18.47 -0.47
CA VAL A 19 4.83 -17.05 -0.77
C VAL A 19 5.67 -16.38 0.31
N ALA A 20 5.40 -16.67 1.60
CA ALA A 20 6.19 -16.14 2.71
C ALA A 20 7.65 -16.63 2.67
N ALA A 21 7.89 -17.92 2.39
CA ALA A 21 9.23 -18.48 2.30
C ALA A 21 10.04 -17.88 1.15
N VAL A 22 9.43 -17.78 -0.05
CA VAL A 22 10.06 -17.15 -1.22
C VAL A 22 10.33 -15.67 -0.95
N GLY A 23 9.34 -14.96 -0.41
CA GLY A 23 9.45 -13.55 -0.11
C GLY A 23 10.50 -13.23 0.95
N TYR A 24 10.64 -14.09 1.97
CA TYR A 24 11.67 -13.95 3.01
C TYR A 24 13.07 -14.26 2.45
N ALA A 25 13.21 -15.30 1.63
CA ALA A 25 14.48 -15.61 0.96
C ALA A 25 14.94 -14.44 0.07
N LEU A 26 14.03 -13.87 -0.73
CA LEU A 26 14.28 -12.66 -1.52
C LEU A 26 14.60 -11.46 -0.61
N GLY A 27 13.86 -11.29 0.48
CA GLY A 27 14.05 -10.20 1.43
C GLY A 27 15.37 -10.26 2.18
N LYS A 28 15.96 -11.45 2.33
CA LYS A 28 17.31 -11.64 2.87
C LYS A 28 18.40 -11.40 1.83
N ALA A 29 18.17 -11.82 0.58
CA ALA A 29 19.09 -11.58 -0.52
C ALA A 29 19.14 -10.11 -0.96
N THR A 30 18.06 -9.37 -0.71
CA THR A 30 17.92 -7.96 -1.07
C THR A 30 17.94 -7.08 0.18
N ARG A 31 18.26 -5.79 0.04
CA ARG A 31 18.14 -4.81 1.14
C ARG A 31 16.68 -4.39 1.42
N LEU A 32 15.69 -5.04 0.80
CA LEU A 32 14.28 -4.71 0.96
C LEU A 32 13.66 -5.26 2.26
N GLY A 33 14.26 -6.29 2.89
CA GLY A 33 13.76 -6.84 4.15
C GLY A 33 12.32 -7.35 4.03
N LEU A 34 11.45 -6.97 4.97
CA LEU A 34 10.03 -7.37 4.98
C LEU A 34 9.26 -6.88 3.75
N ALA A 35 9.67 -5.77 3.11
CA ALA A 35 8.99 -5.27 1.92
C ALA A 35 9.01 -6.29 0.76
N ALA A 36 10.06 -7.11 0.66
CA ALA A 36 10.16 -8.16 -0.35
C ALA A 36 9.05 -9.22 -0.22
N VAL A 37 8.60 -9.50 1.01
CA VAL A 37 7.51 -10.46 1.26
C VAL A 37 6.20 -9.93 0.68
N LEU A 38 5.91 -8.64 0.89
CA LEU A 38 4.72 -7.98 0.34
C LEU A 38 4.75 -7.92 -1.19
N PHE A 39 5.90 -7.55 -1.77
CA PHE A 39 6.08 -7.55 -3.24
C PHE A 39 5.94 -8.94 -3.84
N THR A 40 6.46 -9.98 -3.16
CA THR A 40 6.30 -11.37 -3.61
C THR A 40 4.83 -11.77 -3.57
N GLY A 41 4.11 -11.48 -2.49
CA GLY A 41 2.67 -11.72 -2.41
C GLY A 41 1.87 -11.00 -3.50
N LEU A 42 2.22 -9.74 -3.78
CA LEU A 42 1.59 -8.96 -4.86
C LEU A 42 1.88 -9.57 -6.24
N ALA A 43 3.12 -10.00 -6.49
CA ALA A 43 3.50 -10.64 -7.75
C ALA A 43 2.74 -11.95 -7.96
N PHE A 44 2.69 -12.83 -6.95
CA PHE A 44 1.93 -14.08 -7.02
C PHE A 44 0.42 -13.84 -7.15
N GLY A 45 -0.12 -12.83 -6.48
CA GLY A 45 -1.54 -12.45 -6.60
C GLY A 45 -1.90 -11.84 -7.97
N ALA A 46 -0.93 -11.21 -8.65
CA ALA A 46 -1.13 -10.66 -9.99
C ALA A 46 -1.07 -11.71 -11.11
N LEU A 47 -0.47 -12.88 -10.87
CA LEU A 47 -0.32 -13.93 -11.88
C LEU A 47 -1.63 -14.65 -12.21
N ASP A 48 -2.49 -14.88 -11.22
CA ASP A 48 -3.75 -15.59 -11.45
C ASP A 48 -4.83 -15.17 -10.42
N PRO A 49 -6.02 -14.70 -10.88
CA PRO A 49 -7.14 -14.33 -10.00
C PRO A 49 -7.71 -15.49 -9.17
N SER A 50 -7.37 -16.74 -9.49
CA SER A 50 -7.80 -17.94 -8.76
C SER A 50 -6.97 -18.22 -7.50
N LEU A 51 -5.82 -17.55 -7.30
CA LEU A 51 -5.02 -17.60 -6.07
C LEU A 51 -5.64 -16.75 -4.94
N ARG A 52 -6.98 -16.77 -4.82
CA ARG A 52 -7.69 -16.06 -3.74
C ARG A 52 -7.56 -16.84 -2.45
N LEU A 53 -7.03 -16.18 -1.43
CA LEU A 53 -7.04 -16.72 -0.09
C LEU A 53 -8.43 -16.59 0.52
N PRO A 54 -8.87 -17.56 1.33
CA PRO A 54 -10.03 -17.38 2.20
C PRO A 54 -9.79 -16.21 3.16
N GLU A 55 -10.87 -15.53 3.52
CA GLU A 55 -10.87 -14.28 4.30
C GLU A 55 -10.11 -14.40 5.62
N GLU A 56 -10.21 -15.57 6.28
CA GLU A 56 -9.53 -15.87 7.54
C GLU A 56 -8.00 -15.91 7.40
N ALA A 57 -7.50 -16.47 6.29
CA ALA A 57 -6.07 -16.54 6.02
C ALA A 57 -5.50 -15.16 5.61
N TYR A 58 -6.31 -14.33 4.97
CA TYR A 58 -5.94 -12.97 4.60
C TYR A 58 -5.73 -12.08 5.83
N LEU A 59 -6.71 -12.03 6.74
CA LEU A 59 -6.63 -11.20 7.95
C LEU A 59 -5.50 -11.63 8.88
N SER A 60 -5.34 -12.95 9.09
CA SER A 60 -4.25 -13.49 9.90
C SER A 60 -2.87 -13.22 9.29
N GLY A 61 -2.72 -13.42 7.97
CA GLY A 61 -1.48 -13.11 7.25
C GLY A 61 -1.13 -11.62 7.29
N LEU A 62 -2.12 -10.74 7.07
CA LEU A 62 -1.93 -9.30 7.13
C LEU A 62 -1.57 -8.82 8.55
N ALA A 63 -2.25 -9.33 9.58
CA ALA A 63 -1.96 -8.98 10.98
C ALA A 63 -0.54 -9.40 11.38
N LEU A 64 -0.12 -10.62 11.02
CA LEU A 64 1.25 -11.10 11.26
C LEU A 64 2.29 -10.28 10.50
N PHE A 65 2.01 -9.89 9.26
CA PHE A 65 2.89 -9.02 8.47
C PHE A 65 3.05 -7.64 9.12
N VAL A 66 1.95 -7.00 9.51
CA VAL A 66 1.97 -5.69 10.18
C VAL A 66 2.67 -5.78 11.53
N TYR A 67 2.49 -6.87 12.28
CA TYR A 67 3.21 -7.12 13.52
C TYR A 67 4.73 -7.23 13.31
N ALA A 68 5.17 -8.03 12.33
CA ALA A 68 6.58 -8.17 11.98
C ALA A 68 7.17 -6.84 11.49
N LEU A 69 6.40 -6.06 10.72
CA LEU A 69 6.75 -4.71 10.28
C LEU A 69 6.97 -3.80 11.49
N GLY A 70 6.03 -3.79 12.43
CA GLY A 70 6.11 -3.02 13.66
C GLY A 70 7.34 -3.38 14.51
N LEU A 71 7.64 -4.67 14.66
CA LEU A 71 8.83 -5.11 15.40
C LEU A 71 10.15 -4.74 14.70
N SER A 72 10.22 -4.88 13.38
CA SER A 72 11.46 -4.65 12.62
C SER A 72 11.79 -3.17 12.52
N TYR A 73 10.78 -2.32 12.29
CA TYR A 73 10.96 -0.88 12.12
C TYR A 73 10.77 -0.09 13.43
N GLY A 74 10.10 -0.66 14.43
CA GLY A 74 9.76 0.00 15.69
C GLY A 74 10.97 0.57 16.44
N PRO A 75 11.96 -0.24 16.84
CA PRO A 75 13.11 0.25 17.61
C PRO A 75 13.89 1.35 16.90
N SER A 76 14.08 1.22 15.58
CA SER A 76 14.77 2.22 14.75
C SER A 76 13.98 3.55 14.70
N PHE A 77 12.66 3.46 14.55
CA PHE A 77 11.76 4.62 14.57
C PHE A 77 11.75 5.30 15.95
N PHE A 78 11.54 4.56 17.03
CA PHE A 78 11.53 5.10 18.40
C PHE A 78 12.90 5.67 18.82
N ALA A 79 14.01 5.02 18.43
CA ALA A 79 15.35 5.54 18.68
C ALA A 79 15.60 6.86 17.95
N SER A 80 15.15 6.96 16.70
CA SER A 80 15.21 8.20 15.91
C SER A 80 14.35 9.30 16.54
N LEU A 81 13.14 8.97 16.98
CA LEU A 81 12.25 9.88 17.70
C LEU A 81 12.89 10.44 18.99
N ARG A 82 13.57 9.59 19.76
CA ARG A 82 14.12 10.00 21.06
C ARG A 82 15.41 10.82 20.96
N ARG A 83 16.33 10.49 20.04
CA ARG A 83 17.64 11.16 19.95
C ARG A 83 17.67 12.39 19.04
N ARG A 84 16.84 12.43 18.00
CA ARG A 84 16.78 13.52 17.01
C ARG A 84 15.35 13.98 16.68
N GLY A 85 14.34 13.25 17.14
CA GLY A 85 12.96 13.40 16.69
C GLY A 85 12.35 14.77 16.93
N MET A 86 12.62 15.47 18.02
CA MET A 86 12.00 16.81 18.16
C MET A 86 12.45 17.80 17.08
N ARG A 87 13.72 17.74 16.65
CA ARG A 87 14.23 18.60 15.58
C ARG A 87 13.85 18.05 14.21
N ASP A 88 14.11 16.76 13.95
CA ASP A 88 13.88 16.16 12.63
C ASP A 88 12.38 15.98 12.35
N THR A 89 11.58 15.50 13.31
CA THR A 89 10.11 15.44 13.19
C THR A 89 9.52 16.84 13.12
N GLY A 90 10.07 17.81 13.87
CA GLY A 90 9.66 19.22 13.77
C GLY A 90 9.89 19.80 12.37
N LEU A 91 11.05 19.53 11.76
CA LEU A 91 11.34 19.92 10.37
C LEU A 91 10.43 19.22 9.37
N VAL A 92 10.19 17.91 9.51
CA VAL A 92 9.29 17.15 8.63
C VAL A 92 7.86 17.68 8.73
N LEU A 93 7.35 17.90 9.95
CA LEU A 93 6.03 18.50 10.17
C LEU A 93 5.96 19.93 9.62
N GLY A 94 7.01 20.73 9.79
CA GLY A 94 7.10 22.07 9.24
C GLY A 94 7.07 22.08 7.72
N VAL A 95 7.81 21.18 7.07
CA VAL A 95 7.79 21.01 5.61
C VAL A 95 6.41 20.53 5.14
N LEU A 96 5.81 19.55 5.81
CA LEU A 96 4.45 19.08 5.50
C LEU A 96 3.42 20.20 5.62
N ALA A 97 3.50 21.00 6.69
CA ALA A 97 2.63 22.16 6.89
C ALA A 97 2.84 23.22 5.81
N LEU A 98 4.10 23.52 5.45
CA LEU A 98 4.43 24.45 4.38
C LEU A 98 3.91 23.97 3.03
N VAL A 99 4.13 22.70 2.68
CA VAL A 99 3.60 22.11 1.44
C VAL A 99 2.08 22.19 1.40
N THR A 100 1.42 21.89 2.52
CA THR A 100 -0.05 22.01 2.64
C THR A 100 -0.50 23.46 2.45
N LEU A 101 0.20 24.41 3.07
CA LEU A 101 -0.11 25.83 2.99
C LEU A 101 0.11 26.39 1.57
N VAL A 102 1.22 26.03 0.92
CA VAL A 102 1.54 26.41 -0.46
C VAL A 102 0.53 25.80 -1.41
N THR A 103 0.17 24.53 -1.23
CA THR A 103 -0.87 23.86 -2.04
C THR A 103 -2.23 24.54 -1.87
N ALA A 104 -2.61 24.88 -0.63
CA ALA A 104 -3.85 25.59 -0.34
C ALA A 104 -3.84 27.03 -0.89
N ALA A 105 -2.72 27.74 -0.80
CA ALA A 105 -2.54 29.09 -1.33
C ALA A 105 -2.57 29.09 -2.86
N ALA A 106 -1.85 28.16 -3.50
CA ALA A 106 -1.88 27.95 -4.94
C ALA A 106 -3.29 27.61 -5.42
N ALA A 107 -4.02 26.73 -4.71
CA ALA A 107 -5.41 26.41 -5.04
C ALA A 107 -6.34 27.64 -4.97
N ARG A 108 -6.06 28.60 -4.06
CA ARG A 108 -6.81 29.85 -3.97
C ARG A 108 -6.39 30.91 -5.00
N LEU A 109 -5.10 31.04 -5.28
CA LEU A 109 -4.53 32.02 -6.23
C LEU A 109 -4.78 31.63 -7.69
N LEU A 110 -4.69 30.35 -8.03
CA LEU A 110 -4.98 29.82 -9.38
C LEU A 110 -6.48 29.69 -9.66
N GLY A 111 -7.36 30.12 -8.76
CA GLY A 111 -8.81 30.14 -9.00
C GLY A 111 -9.44 28.76 -9.23
N VAL A 112 -8.74 27.68 -8.89
CA VAL A 112 -9.15 26.27 -9.11
C VAL A 112 -10.53 25.96 -8.52
N SER A 113 -10.97 26.78 -7.56
CA SER A 113 -12.30 26.71 -6.94
C SER A 113 -13.48 26.94 -7.89
N ARG A 114 -13.32 27.58 -9.07
CA ARG A 114 -14.48 27.85 -9.96
C ARG A 114 -14.56 27.00 -11.23
N ASP A 115 -13.47 26.38 -11.68
CA ASP A 115 -13.47 25.57 -12.92
C ASP A 115 -13.53 24.06 -12.68
N VAL A 116 -12.89 23.54 -11.62
CA VAL A 116 -12.85 22.09 -11.36
C VAL A 116 -14.18 21.54 -10.83
N VAL A 117 -14.91 22.35 -10.04
CA VAL A 117 -16.27 22.01 -9.60
C VAL A 117 -17.26 22.09 -10.77
N ARG A 118 -17.07 23.06 -11.70
CA ARG A 118 -17.95 23.25 -12.85
C ARG A 118 -17.78 22.15 -13.91
N TYR A 119 -16.57 21.63 -14.12
CA TYR A 119 -16.34 20.51 -15.05
C TYR A 119 -16.98 19.21 -14.55
N ARG A 120 -16.93 18.94 -13.23
CA ARG A 120 -17.55 17.74 -12.64
C ARG A 120 -19.10 17.80 -12.65
N LEU A 121 -19.66 19.00 -12.62
CA LEU A 121 -21.12 19.22 -12.74
C LEU A 121 -21.61 19.29 -14.21
N ARG A 122 -20.76 19.68 -15.16
CA ARG A 122 -21.09 19.69 -16.60
C ARG A 122 -20.94 18.29 -17.23
N GLY A 123 -20.01 17.47 -16.74
CA GLY A 123 -19.87 16.07 -17.15
C GLY A 123 -20.99 15.14 -16.65
N ALA A 124 -21.68 15.51 -15.56
CA ALA A 124 -22.82 14.76 -15.03
C ALA A 124 -24.16 15.12 -15.72
N ARG A 125 -24.19 16.13 -16.60
CA ARG A 125 -25.41 16.62 -17.25
C ARG A 125 -25.42 16.46 -18.78
N GLY A 126 -24.41 15.79 -19.35
CA GLY A 126 -24.30 15.50 -20.79
C GLY A 126 -24.31 14.02 -21.16
N GLY A 127 -24.79 13.15 -20.26
CA GLY A 127 -24.73 11.69 -20.42
C GLY A 127 -26.08 10.99 -20.58
N SER A 128 -27.14 11.70 -21.00
CA SER A 128 -28.46 11.10 -21.22
C SER A 128 -29.24 11.74 -22.37
N GLU A 129 -28.56 11.99 -23.49
CA GLU A 129 -29.24 12.27 -24.78
C GLU A 129 -28.51 11.57 -25.94
N VAL A 130 -28.30 10.25 -25.82
CA VAL A 130 -28.19 9.37 -26.99
C VAL A 130 -28.99 8.13 -26.70
N GLY A 131 -30.23 8.15 -27.17
CA GLY A 131 -31.22 7.11 -26.96
C GLY A 131 -32.51 7.42 -27.72
N GLU A 132 -32.39 7.63 -29.03
CA GLU A 132 -33.29 7.08 -30.07
C GLU A 132 -32.46 6.76 -31.31
#